data_AF-A0A8T5NVD1-F1
#
_entry.id   AF-A0A8T5NVD1-F1
#
_cell.length_a   1.000
_cell.length_b   1.000
_cell.length_c   1.000
_cell.angle_alpha   90.00
_cell.angle_beta   90.00
_cell.angle_gamma   90.00
#
_symmetry.space_group_name_H-M   'P 1'
#
loop_
_entity.id
_entity.type
_entity.pdbx_description
1 polymer ?
#
loop_
_entity_poly.entity_id
_entity_poly.type
_entity_poly.pdbx_seq_one_letter_code
_entity_poly.pdbx_strand_id
1 'polypeptide(L)'
;MRKKRSSKLKYLIVITVIISLFYLILYLYSSGHFFIEISCPDEGGTCKSSCSSWEFEGLACSQDNVCCIPLEENTIKLAMEKRDISLCQFITTTIAKKSCELAVLDIMDFDLALNFKDSKYCINIKNPSIKDSCFEESALQTNNKSLCSSITSIELKDVCFLNFVNSREDKVICDLISSDFYKERCLKKIAEITQDISICSQLKIYSEYYDCFSKVDLRKHATFNAECENLNKEDCKSQRGCKPLIINELKQAVEAYGGCARDEELFCTLTQGSWEDMPNAIMQTIEKGCICKNNKVYYRGYGCFDCDIFSNENVRKDCKDKL
;
A
#
# COMPACT_ATOMS: atom_id res chain seq x y z
N MET A 1 -70.31 41.37 -27.70
CA MET A 1 -69.55 41.83 -26.51
C MET A 1 -69.24 40.75 -25.44
N ARG A 2 -69.31 39.43 -25.72
CA ARG A 2 -69.01 38.38 -24.71
C ARG A 2 -67.55 37.90 -24.64
N LYS A 3 -66.71 38.22 -25.64
CA LYS A 3 -65.34 37.66 -25.75
C LYS A 3 -64.26 38.37 -24.88
N LYS A 4 -64.55 39.56 -24.33
CA LYS A 4 -63.56 40.36 -23.56
C LYS A 4 -63.59 40.18 -22.04
N ARG A 5 -64.56 39.41 -21.49
CA ARG A 5 -64.65 39.10 -20.04
C ARG A 5 -63.85 37.86 -19.63
N SER A 6 -63.45 36.99 -20.56
CA SER A 6 -62.77 35.73 -20.24
C SER A 6 -61.29 35.90 -19.85
N SER A 7 -60.59 36.92 -20.37
CA SER A 7 -59.16 37.10 -20.07
C SER A 7 -58.89 37.62 -18.66
N LYS A 8 -59.75 38.50 -18.14
CA LYS A 8 -59.61 39.03 -16.77
C LYS A 8 -59.78 37.95 -15.69
N LEU A 9 -60.65 36.97 -15.94
CA LEU A 9 -60.87 35.87 -15.00
C LEU A 9 -59.67 34.92 -14.92
N LYS A 10 -59.02 34.64 -16.05
CA LYS A 10 -57.79 33.81 -16.06
C LYS A 10 -56.64 34.47 -15.30
N TYR A 11 -56.50 35.79 -15.41
CA TYR A 11 -55.45 36.53 -14.71
C TYR A 11 -55.66 36.55 -13.19
N LEU A 12 -56.93 36.67 -12.74
CA LEU A 12 -57.26 36.62 -11.32
C LEU A 12 -56.90 35.27 -10.68
N ILE A 13 -57.18 34.16 -11.38
CA ILE A 13 -56.87 32.81 -10.89
C ILE A 13 -55.35 32.61 -10.73
N VAL A 14 -54.55 33.09 -11.69
CA VAL A 14 -53.08 32.98 -11.62
C VAL A 14 -52.53 33.76 -10.42
N ILE A 15 -53.02 34.98 -10.19
CA ILE A 15 -52.58 35.79 -9.04
C ILE A 15 -52.93 35.10 -7.72
N THR A 16 -54.14 34.54 -7.58
CA THR A 16 -54.52 33.85 -6.34
C THR A 16 -53.65 32.62 -6.06
N VAL A 17 -53.28 31.86 -7.09
CA VAL A 17 -52.40 30.69 -6.94
C VAL A 17 -50.99 31.11 -6.50
N ILE A 18 -50.44 32.18 -7.08
CA ILE A 18 -49.12 32.70 -6.71
C ILE A 18 -49.10 33.21 -5.27
N ILE A 19 -50.15 33.94 -4.85
CA ILE A 19 -50.26 34.43 -3.47
C ILE A 19 -50.37 33.26 -2.49
N SER A 20 -51.19 32.24 -2.79
CA SER A 20 -51.29 31.04 -1.94
C SER A 20 -49.98 30.27 -1.83
N LEU A 21 -49.24 30.11 -2.93
CA LEU A 21 -47.90 29.50 -2.93
C LEU A 21 -46.90 30.31 -2.10
N PHE A 22 -46.93 31.63 -2.21
CA PHE A 22 -46.05 32.51 -1.44
C PHE A 22 -46.35 32.42 0.07
N TYR A 23 -47.63 32.39 0.46
CA TYR A 23 -48.02 32.16 1.86
C TYR A 23 -47.63 30.77 2.36
N LEU A 24 -47.70 29.73 1.52
CA LEU A 24 -47.24 28.39 1.88
C LEU A 24 -45.72 28.38 2.13
N ILE A 25 -44.94 29.04 1.28
CA ILE A 25 -43.48 29.16 1.44
C ILE A 25 -43.15 29.96 2.71
N LEU A 26 -43.82 31.08 2.95
CA LEU A 26 -43.63 31.86 4.17
C LEU A 26 -44.05 31.08 5.42
N TYR A 27 -45.15 30.32 5.35
CA TYR A 27 -45.59 29.46 6.44
C TYR A 27 -44.56 28.36 6.73
N LEU A 28 -43.99 27.73 5.70
CA LEU A 28 -42.90 26.75 5.84
C LEU A 28 -41.62 27.37 6.40
N TYR A 29 -41.31 28.62 6.05
CA TYR A 29 -40.17 29.37 6.61
C TYR A 29 -40.40 29.80 8.07
N SER A 30 -41.61 30.28 8.41
CA SER A 30 -41.92 30.77 9.76
C SER A 30 -42.20 29.65 10.75
N SER A 31 -42.67 28.49 10.26
CA SER A 31 -42.93 27.33 11.12
C SER A 31 -41.66 26.64 11.60
N GLY A 32 -40.46 27.05 11.14
CA GLY A 32 -39.19 26.65 11.76
C GLY A 32 -38.94 25.13 11.80
N HIS A 33 -39.75 24.30 11.14
CA HIS A 33 -39.72 22.85 11.29
C HIS A 33 -38.70 22.14 10.38
N PHE A 34 -37.53 22.76 10.23
CA PHE A 34 -36.30 22.05 9.85
C PHE A 34 -35.15 22.45 10.79
N PHE A 35 -35.45 22.55 12.09
CA PHE A 35 -34.47 22.14 13.07
C PHE A 35 -34.49 20.62 13.08
N ILE A 36 -33.37 19.98 12.70
CA ILE A 36 -33.02 18.72 13.34
C ILE A 36 -32.77 19.13 14.79
N GLU A 37 -33.82 19.10 15.58
CA GLU A 37 -33.76 19.34 17.00
C GLU A 37 -33.05 18.11 17.58
N ILE A 38 -31.72 18.20 17.71
CA ILE A 38 -31.00 17.36 18.66
C ILE A 38 -31.41 17.91 20.03
N SER A 39 -32.61 17.55 20.47
CA SER A 39 -33.13 17.89 21.77
C SER A 39 -32.25 17.22 22.82
N CYS A 40 -31.33 17.97 23.42
CA CYS A 40 -30.85 17.64 24.76
C CYS A 40 -32.06 17.89 25.69
N PRO A 41 -32.55 16.88 26.44
CA PRO A 41 -33.79 17.00 27.19
C PRO A 41 -33.75 18.14 28.20
N ASP A 42 -34.86 18.88 28.25
CA ASP A 42 -35.09 20.12 29.00
C ASP A 42 -35.09 19.93 30.53
N GLU A 43 -33.99 19.48 31.15
CA GLU A 43 -33.77 19.69 32.59
C GLU A 43 -32.29 19.96 32.90
N GLY A 44 -31.91 21.25 32.95
CA GLY A 44 -30.97 21.77 33.96
C GLY A 44 -29.48 21.38 33.92
N GLY A 45 -28.93 20.89 32.80
CA GLY A 45 -27.50 20.58 32.70
C GLY A 45 -26.61 21.83 32.51
N THR A 46 -25.68 22.09 33.44
CA THR A 46 -24.57 23.03 33.21
C THR A 46 -23.41 22.30 32.54
N CYS A 47 -22.92 22.82 31.41
CA CYS A 47 -21.73 22.27 30.73
C CYS A 47 -20.50 22.42 31.64
N LYS A 48 -20.10 21.33 32.30
CA LYS A 48 -18.86 21.26 33.06
C LYS A 48 -17.70 21.14 32.07
N SER A 49 -16.75 22.06 32.14
CA SER A 49 -15.59 22.21 31.23
C SER A 49 -14.54 21.09 31.32
N SER A 50 -14.94 19.86 31.64
CA SER A 50 -14.03 18.75 31.97
C SER A 50 -14.52 17.42 31.43
N CYS A 51 -14.65 17.32 30.10
CA CYS A 51 -14.62 16.03 29.40
C CYS A 51 -13.17 15.70 29.07
N SER A 52 -12.44 15.19 30.06
CA SER A 52 -11.06 14.73 29.92
C SER A 52 -10.95 13.27 30.32
N SER A 53 -11.37 12.36 29.44
CA SER A 53 -10.75 11.03 29.33
C SER A 53 -11.38 10.24 28.20
N TRP A 54 -10.49 9.57 27.47
CA TRP A 54 -10.74 8.73 26.32
C TRP A 54 -11.39 7.42 26.76
N GLU A 55 -12.52 7.06 26.14
CA GLU A 55 -12.87 5.69 25.76
C GLU A 55 -14.09 5.74 24.81
N PHE A 56 -13.81 5.42 23.53
CA PHE A 56 -14.79 4.99 22.52
C PHE A 56 -15.40 3.65 23.01
N GLU A 57 -16.68 3.31 22.84
CA GLU A 57 -17.44 3.23 21.60
C GLU A 57 -18.94 3.49 21.82
N GLY A 58 -19.58 4.19 20.88
CA GLY A 58 -21.03 4.38 20.84
C GLY A 58 -21.47 5.61 21.63
N LEU A 59 -22.14 6.55 20.94
CA LEU A 59 -22.86 7.66 21.56
C LEU A 59 -23.92 7.11 22.52
N ALA A 60 -23.54 6.87 23.77
CA ALA A 60 -24.45 6.67 24.89
C ALA A 60 -24.28 7.87 25.82
N CYS A 61 -25.28 8.75 25.81
CA CYS A 61 -25.46 9.68 26.92
C CYS A 61 -25.69 8.83 28.18
N SER A 62 -24.72 8.85 29.10
CA SER A 62 -24.93 8.46 30.48
C SER A 62 -26.10 9.27 31.06
N GLN A 63 -26.83 8.69 32.02
CA GLN A 63 -28.09 9.20 32.59
C GLN A 63 -28.04 10.60 33.22
N ASP A 64 -26.90 11.30 33.15
CA ASP A 64 -26.74 12.70 33.53
C ASP A 64 -26.37 13.53 32.29
N ASN A 65 -27.35 14.26 31.77
CA ASN A 65 -27.37 15.02 30.51
C ASN A 65 -26.17 15.97 30.31
N VAL A 66 -25.04 15.48 29.78
CA VAL A 66 -23.93 16.29 29.28
C VAL A 66 -23.86 16.16 27.76
N CYS A 67 -24.26 17.23 27.05
CA CYS A 67 -24.10 17.30 25.61
C CYS A 67 -22.65 17.68 25.27
N CYS A 68 -21.84 16.68 24.91
CA CYS A 68 -20.49 16.88 24.40
C CYS A 68 -20.57 17.51 23.00
N ILE A 69 -20.21 18.79 22.86
CA ILE A 69 -19.96 19.37 21.55
C ILE A 69 -18.80 18.56 20.94
N PRO A 70 -18.97 17.91 19.79
CA PRO A 70 -17.87 17.21 19.15
C PRO A 70 -16.77 18.24 18.85
N LEU A 71 -15.54 17.93 19.25
CA LEU A 71 -14.37 18.70 18.84
C LEU A 71 -14.42 18.92 17.31
N GLU A 72 -14.06 20.11 16.83
CA GLU A 72 -14.16 20.45 15.39
C GLU A 72 -13.46 19.39 14.52
N GLU A 73 -12.35 18.83 15.02
CA GLU A 73 -11.60 17.73 14.39
C GLU A 73 -12.44 16.46 14.18
N ASN A 74 -13.26 16.08 15.16
CA ASN A 74 -14.15 14.92 15.06
C ASN A 74 -15.25 15.14 14.01
N THR A 75 -15.73 16.39 13.89
CA THR A 75 -16.76 16.76 12.92
C THR A 75 -16.22 16.65 11.49
N ILE A 76 -14.99 17.13 11.24
CA ILE A 76 -14.33 17.01 9.94
C ILE A 76 -14.17 15.54 9.55
N LYS A 77 -13.63 14.71 10.47
CA LYS A 77 -13.45 13.28 10.24
C LYS A 77 -14.78 12.59 9.90
N LEU A 78 -15.83 12.86 10.66
CA LEU A 78 -17.15 12.31 10.42
C LEU A 78 -17.73 12.76 9.07
N ALA A 79 -17.56 14.03 8.70
CA ALA A 79 -18.00 14.57 7.41
C ALA A 79 -17.33 13.85 6.24
N MET A 80 -16.02 13.60 6.34
CA MET A 80 -15.24 12.85 5.36
C MET A 80 -15.69 11.38 5.27
N GLU A 81 -15.86 10.71 6.41
CA GLU A 81 -16.30 9.31 6.48
C GLU A 81 -17.71 9.12 5.90
N LYS A 82 -18.62 10.05 6.18
CA LYS A 82 -20.01 10.01 5.68
C LYS A 82 -20.18 10.59 4.29
N ARG A 83 -19.16 11.27 3.75
CA ARG A 83 -19.21 12.01 2.48
C ARG A 83 -20.36 13.03 2.47
N ASP A 84 -20.61 13.62 3.63
CA ASP A 84 -21.74 14.52 3.84
C ASP A 84 -21.23 15.92 4.16
N ILE A 85 -21.25 16.76 3.14
CA ILE A 85 -20.82 18.16 3.22
C ILE A 85 -21.68 18.98 4.20
N SER A 86 -22.93 18.55 4.46
CA SER A 86 -23.80 19.27 5.40
C SER A 86 -23.27 19.22 6.83
N LEU A 87 -22.50 18.18 7.18
CA LEU A 87 -21.86 18.05 8.48
C LEU A 87 -20.80 19.14 8.72
N CYS A 88 -20.21 19.71 7.67
CA CYS A 88 -19.27 20.83 7.80
C CYS A 88 -19.96 22.12 8.30
N GLN A 89 -21.29 22.22 8.25
CA GLN A 89 -22.03 23.38 8.75
C GLN A 89 -21.97 23.53 10.28
N PHE A 90 -21.69 22.44 11.00
CA PHE A 90 -21.54 22.45 12.45
C PHE A 90 -20.19 23.01 12.93
N ILE A 91 -19.25 23.27 12.01
CA ILE A 91 -17.95 23.87 12.34
C ILE A 91 -18.11 25.38 12.48
N THR A 92 -17.65 25.91 13.62
CA THR A 92 -17.88 27.31 13.98
C THR A 92 -16.93 28.25 13.25
N THR A 93 -15.67 27.84 13.09
CA THR A 93 -14.66 28.68 12.46
C THR A 93 -14.81 28.62 10.92
N THR A 94 -14.88 29.80 10.27
CA THR A 94 -15.05 29.89 8.81
C THR A 94 -13.91 29.20 8.05
N ILE A 95 -12.69 29.23 8.60
CA ILE A 95 -11.51 28.59 8.00
C ILE A 95 -11.64 27.07 8.05
N ALA A 96 -11.90 26.49 9.23
CA ALA A 96 -12.03 25.04 9.35
C ALA A 96 -13.26 24.52 8.59
N LYS A 97 -14.36 25.28 8.56
CA LYS A 97 -15.54 24.95 7.75
C LYS A 97 -15.21 24.82 6.26
N LYS A 98 -14.52 25.82 5.68
CA LYS A 98 -14.09 25.74 4.27
C LYS A 98 -13.11 24.60 4.03
N SER A 99 -12.21 24.34 4.98
CA SER A 99 -11.29 23.22 4.91
C SER A 99 -12.02 21.87 4.91
N CYS A 100 -13.07 21.73 5.73
CA CYS A 100 -13.94 20.56 5.76
C CYS A 100 -14.67 20.37 4.43
N GLU A 101 -15.30 21.43 3.91
CA GLU A 101 -16.03 21.38 2.64
C GLU A 101 -15.13 20.93 1.49
N LEU A 102 -13.90 21.48 1.41
CA LEU A 102 -12.91 21.07 0.41
C LEU A 102 -12.47 19.61 0.59
N ALA A 103 -12.20 19.17 1.82
CA ALA A 103 -11.78 17.79 2.09
C ALA A 103 -12.87 16.77 1.71
N VAL A 104 -14.15 17.08 1.99
CA VAL A 104 -15.28 16.22 1.61
C VAL A 104 -15.42 16.17 0.09
N LEU A 105 -15.32 17.31 -0.60
CA LEU A 105 -15.39 17.37 -2.07
C LEU A 105 -14.25 16.58 -2.73
N ASP A 106 -13.03 16.71 -2.25
CA ASP A 106 -11.87 15.95 -2.74
C ASP A 106 -12.09 14.43 -2.64
N ILE A 107 -12.67 13.96 -1.53
CA ILE A 107 -13.00 12.54 -1.32
C ILE A 107 -14.16 12.09 -2.22
N MET A 108 -15.15 12.95 -2.46
CA MET A 108 -16.24 12.65 -3.39
C MET A 108 -15.73 12.54 -4.83
N ASP A 109 -14.90 13.48 -5.29
CA ASP A 109 -14.29 13.44 -6.63
C ASP A 109 -13.38 12.21 -6.80
N PHE A 110 -12.62 11.84 -5.78
CA PHE A 110 -11.84 10.60 -5.76
C PHE A 110 -12.73 9.37 -6.00
N ASP A 111 -13.84 9.26 -5.28
CA ASP A 111 -14.79 8.16 -5.45
C ASP A 111 -15.46 8.13 -6.81
N LEU A 112 -15.83 9.30 -7.34
CA LEU A 112 -16.39 9.40 -8.70
C LEU A 112 -15.37 8.91 -9.73
N ALA A 113 -14.09 9.27 -9.58
CA ALA A 113 -13.03 8.80 -10.46
C ALA A 113 -12.94 7.27 -10.50
N LEU A 114 -12.97 6.62 -9.34
CA LEU A 114 -12.84 5.16 -9.24
C LEU A 114 -14.12 4.44 -9.69
N ASN A 115 -15.29 4.88 -9.21
CA ASN A 115 -16.57 4.24 -9.53
C ASN A 115 -16.91 4.32 -11.01
N PHE A 116 -16.59 5.45 -11.66
CA PHE A 116 -16.85 5.66 -13.08
C PHE A 116 -15.64 5.36 -13.98
N LYS A 117 -14.48 5.03 -13.39
CA LYS A 117 -13.22 4.82 -14.11
C LYS A 117 -12.85 5.98 -15.05
N ASP A 118 -13.17 7.22 -14.63
CA ASP A 118 -12.90 8.44 -15.39
C ASP A 118 -11.96 9.35 -14.60
N SER A 119 -10.69 9.41 -15.01
CA SER A 119 -9.66 10.20 -14.35
C SER A 119 -9.89 11.71 -14.43
N LYS A 120 -10.90 12.19 -15.18
CA LYS A 120 -11.24 13.62 -15.22
C LYS A 120 -11.68 14.13 -13.85
N TYR A 121 -12.30 13.29 -13.02
CA TYR A 121 -12.68 13.69 -11.66
C TYR A 121 -11.45 13.96 -10.77
N CYS A 122 -10.32 13.25 -10.97
CA CYS A 122 -9.07 13.51 -10.25
C CYS A 122 -8.53 14.94 -10.47
N ILE A 123 -8.86 15.59 -11.60
CA ILE A 123 -8.40 16.95 -11.88
C ILE A 123 -8.99 17.96 -10.88
N ASN A 124 -10.21 17.70 -10.41
CA ASN A 124 -10.97 18.60 -9.54
C ASN A 124 -10.42 18.65 -8.11
N ILE A 125 -9.81 17.56 -7.65
CA ILE A 125 -9.22 17.38 -6.32
C ILE A 125 -8.19 18.47 -6.03
N LYS A 126 -8.33 19.16 -4.90
CA LYS A 126 -7.47 20.27 -4.47
C LYS A 126 -6.27 19.80 -3.68
N ASN A 127 -6.43 18.80 -2.82
CA ASN A 127 -5.33 18.22 -2.08
C ASN A 127 -4.40 17.44 -3.04
N PRO A 128 -3.13 17.85 -3.19
CA PRO A 128 -2.23 17.24 -4.16
C PRO A 128 -1.96 15.76 -3.87
N SER A 129 -1.88 15.36 -2.59
CA SER A 129 -1.65 13.96 -2.22
C SER A 129 -2.85 13.07 -2.59
N ILE A 130 -4.07 13.52 -2.31
CA ILE A 130 -5.29 12.78 -2.69
C ILE A 130 -5.42 12.71 -4.22
N LYS A 131 -5.07 13.80 -4.92
CA LYS A 131 -5.09 13.88 -6.38
C LYS A 131 -4.12 12.90 -7.02
N ASP A 132 -2.90 12.84 -6.51
CA ASP A 132 -1.86 11.93 -6.97
C ASP A 132 -2.28 10.47 -6.76
N SER A 133 -2.81 10.12 -5.59
CA SER A 133 -3.38 8.79 -5.33
C SER A 133 -4.58 8.48 -6.24
N CYS A 134 -5.41 9.47 -6.56
CA CYS A 134 -6.53 9.30 -7.49
C CYS A 134 -6.05 8.89 -8.88
N PHE A 135 -5.01 9.56 -9.40
CA PHE A 135 -4.44 9.23 -10.70
C PHE A 135 -3.77 7.87 -10.72
N GLU A 136 -3.05 7.51 -9.66
CA GLU A 136 -2.44 6.17 -9.52
C GLU A 136 -3.50 5.07 -9.58
N GLU A 137 -4.52 5.14 -8.71
CA GLU A 137 -5.59 4.14 -8.66
C GLU A 137 -6.38 4.10 -9.97
N SER A 138 -6.68 5.26 -10.55
CA SER A 138 -7.33 5.33 -11.87
C SER A 138 -6.47 4.68 -12.95
N ALA A 139 -5.14 4.86 -12.93
CA ALA A 139 -4.23 4.22 -13.86
C ALA A 139 -4.35 2.69 -13.75
N LEU A 140 -4.27 2.15 -12.53
CA LEU A 140 -4.36 0.72 -12.27
C LEU A 140 -5.70 0.12 -12.70
N GLN A 141 -6.82 0.75 -12.31
CA GLN A 141 -8.17 0.23 -12.62
C GLN A 141 -8.53 0.28 -14.11
N THR A 142 -7.95 1.23 -14.86
CA THR A 142 -8.15 1.38 -16.30
C THR A 142 -7.05 0.74 -17.14
N ASN A 143 -6.01 0.19 -16.49
CA ASN A 143 -4.78 -0.26 -17.12
C ASN A 143 -4.15 0.81 -18.05
N ASN A 144 -4.26 2.09 -17.68
CA ASN A 144 -3.77 3.23 -18.47
C ASN A 144 -2.54 3.90 -17.84
N LYS A 145 -1.35 3.38 -18.16
CA LYS A 145 -0.07 3.92 -17.66
C LYS A 145 0.20 5.39 -17.97
N SER A 146 -0.48 5.97 -18.96
CA SER A 146 -0.29 7.39 -19.28
C SER A 146 -0.75 8.30 -18.13
N LEU A 147 -1.68 7.84 -17.29
CA LEU A 147 -2.16 8.57 -16.13
C LEU A 147 -1.07 8.75 -15.05
N CYS A 148 -0.08 7.85 -14.95
CA CYS A 148 1.06 8.04 -14.05
C CYS A 148 1.84 9.33 -14.33
N SER A 149 1.79 9.84 -15.57
CA SER A 149 2.48 11.09 -15.92
C SER A 149 1.86 12.33 -15.26
N SER A 150 0.58 12.25 -14.86
CA SER A 150 -0.17 13.31 -14.18
C SER A 150 0.11 13.41 -12.68
N ILE A 151 0.81 12.42 -12.10
CA ILE A 151 1.19 12.40 -10.69
C ILE A 151 2.34 13.38 -10.45
N THR A 152 2.20 14.25 -9.45
CA THR A 152 3.19 15.28 -9.11
C THR A 152 4.29 14.78 -8.16
N SER A 153 3.93 13.91 -7.22
CA SER A 153 4.88 13.22 -6.35
C SER A 153 5.77 12.27 -7.15
N ILE A 154 7.08 12.53 -7.15
CA ILE A 154 8.07 11.73 -7.88
C ILE A 154 8.05 10.27 -7.39
N GLU A 155 8.00 10.05 -6.08
CA GLU A 155 7.95 8.71 -5.49
C GLU A 155 6.71 7.94 -5.93
N LEU A 156 5.52 8.55 -5.82
CA LEU A 156 4.28 7.88 -6.20
C LEU A 156 4.19 7.65 -7.71
N LYS A 157 4.72 8.58 -8.52
CA LYS A 157 4.81 8.44 -9.97
C LYS A 157 5.69 7.27 -10.37
N ASP A 158 6.85 7.13 -9.74
CA ASP A 158 7.79 6.03 -9.99
C ASP A 158 7.17 4.68 -9.60
N VAL A 159 6.46 4.62 -8.46
CA VAL A 159 5.69 3.43 -8.02
C VAL A 159 4.57 3.10 -9.01
N CYS A 160 3.82 4.11 -9.47
CA CYS A 160 2.76 3.94 -10.47
C CYS A 160 3.32 3.28 -11.74
N PHE A 161 4.44 3.78 -12.30
CA PHE A 161 5.06 3.16 -13.47
C PHE A 161 5.55 1.72 -13.20
N LEU A 162 6.16 1.46 -12.04
CA LEU A 162 6.63 0.13 -11.65
C LEU A 162 5.51 -0.93 -11.65
N ASN A 163 4.27 -0.52 -11.30
CA ASN A 163 3.11 -1.42 -11.32
C ASN A 163 2.73 -1.90 -12.73
N PHE A 164 3.09 -1.17 -13.78
CA PHE A 164 2.81 -1.54 -15.18
C PHE A 164 3.85 -2.45 -15.82
N VAL A 165 4.95 -2.74 -15.14
CA VAL A 165 6.00 -3.63 -15.66
C VAL A 165 5.53 -5.08 -15.54
N ASN A 166 5.13 -5.69 -16.67
CA ASN A 166 4.59 -7.05 -16.70
C ASN A 166 5.27 -7.96 -17.72
N SER A 167 6.15 -7.43 -18.56
CA SER A 167 6.86 -8.16 -19.60
C SER A 167 8.27 -7.61 -19.87
N ARG A 168 9.05 -8.31 -20.70
CA ARG A 168 10.37 -7.83 -21.16
C ARG A 168 10.28 -6.52 -21.93
N GLU A 169 9.22 -6.37 -22.73
CA GLU A 169 9.00 -5.23 -23.63
C GLU A 169 8.76 -3.95 -22.83
N ASP A 170 8.36 -4.08 -21.57
CA ASP A 170 8.16 -2.97 -20.63
C ASP A 170 9.47 -2.38 -20.08
N LYS A 171 10.65 -2.79 -20.58
CA LYS A 171 11.93 -2.19 -20.16
C LYS A 171 11.96 -0.67 -20.35
N VAL A 172 11.28 -0.15 -21.37
CA VAL A 172 11.14 1.29 -21.61
C VAL A 172 10.41 2.02 -20.47
N ILE A 173 9.58 1.33 -19.69
CA ILE A 173 8.91 1.91 -18.51
C ILE A 173 9.94 2.24 -17.42
N CYS A 174 11.00 1.43 -17.27
CA CYS A 174 12.07 1.71 -16.30
C CYS A 174 12.85 3.00 -16.63
N ASP A 175 12.80 3.47 -17.89
CA ASP A 175 13.41 4.75 -18.28
C ASP A 175 12.53 5.96 -17.96
N LEU A 176 11.24 5.74 -17.64
CA LEU A 176 10.33 6.79 -17.17
C LEU A 176 10.41 7.01 -15.65
N ILE A 177 11.08 6.10 -14.93
CA ILE A 177 11.29 6.16 -13.49
C ILE A 177 12.48 7.09 -13.19
N SER A 178 12.26 8.07 -12.31
CA SER A 178 13.24 9.12 -12.01
C SER A 178 14.24 8.70 -10.93
N SER A 179 13.77 7.97 -9.92
CA SER A 179 14.60 7.48 -8.82
C SER A 179 15.43 6.26 -9.23
N ASP A 180 16.74 6.31 -9.03
CA ASP A 180 17.64 5.18 -9.27
C ASP A 180 17.21 3.92 -8.48
N PHE A 181 16.71 4.10 -7.26
CA PHE A 181 16.23 3.00 -6.43
C PHE A 181 15.04 2.27 -7.06
N TYR A 182 14.02 3.01 -7.51
CA TYR A 182 12.86 2.40 -8.18
C TYR A 182 13.22 1.87 -9.56
N LYS A 183 14.20 2.48 -10.24
CA LYS A 183 14.70 1.99 -11.54
C LYS A 183 15.38 0.63 -11.39
N GLU A 184 16.16 0.42 -10.35
CA GLU A 184 16.75 -0.88 -10.05
C GLU A 184 15.70 -1.93 -9.69
N ARG A 185 14.69 -1.56 -8.88
CA ARG A 185 13.55 -2.45 -8.61
C ARG A 185 12.78 -2.80 -9.89
N CYS A 186 12.64 -1.86 -10.81
CA CYS A 186 12.04 -2.09 -12.12
C CYS A 186 12.84 -3.11 -12.94
N LEU A 187 14.16 -2.93 -13.06
CA LEU A 187 15.03 -3.88 -13.77
C LEU A 187 15.00 -5.27 -13.14
N LYS A 188 15.04 -5.34 -11.81
CA LYS A 188 14.89 -6.60 -11.07
C LYS A 188 13.57 -7.30 -11.38
N LYS A 189 12.45 -6.57 -11.35
CA LYS A 189 11.12 -7.13 -11.70
C LYS A 189 11.11 -7.69 -13.12
N ILE A 190 11.75 -7.01 -14.08
CA ILE A 190 11.91 -7.54 -15.45
C ILE A 190 12.75 -8.81 -15.44
N ALA A 191 13.88 -8.84 -14.75
CA ALA A 191 14.73 -10.02 -14.65
C ALA A 191 13.96 -11.23 -14.11
N GLU A 192 13.13 -11.03 -13.07
CA GLU A 192 12.27 -12.04 -12.47
C GLU A 192 11.17 -12.52 -13.43
N ILE A 193 10.55 -11.63 -14.21
CA ILE A 193 9.53 -12.00 -15.21
C ILE A 193 10.15 -12.80 -16.36
N THR A 194 11.31 -12.35 -16.86
CA THR A 194 11.94 -12.94 -18.05
C THR A 194 12.90 -14.07 -17.74
N GLN A 195 13.18 -14.32 -16.46
CA GLN A 195 14.21 -15.25 -15.99
C GLN A 195 15.59 -14.97 -16.62
N ASP A 196 15.90 -13.69 -16.85
CA ASP A 196 17.13 -13.25 -17.53
C ASP A 196 18.14 -12.71 -16.51
N ILE A 197 19.11 -13.55 -16.17
CA ILE A 197 20.14 -13.25 -15.17
C ILE A 197 21.07 -12.10 -15.61
N SER A 198 21.18 -11.84 -16.92
CA SER A 198 21.98 -10.72 -17.42
C SER A 198 21.39 -9.37 -17.01
N ILE A 199 20.08 -9.32 -16.71
CA ILE A 199 19.42 -8.11 -16.19
C ILE A 199 19.80 -7.90 -14.72
N CYS A 200 19.92 -8.96 -13.91
CA CYS A 200 20.39 -8.83 -12.52
C CYS A 200 21.78 -8.18 -12.46
N SER A 201 22.68 -8.50 -13.40
CA SER A 201 24.02 -7.89 -13.46
C SER A 201 24.06 -6.40 -13.77
N GLN A 202 22.92 -5.80 -14.19
CA GLN A 202 22.78 -4.35 -14.39
C GLN A 202 22.46 -3.59 -13.11
N LEU A 203 22.09 -4.29 -12.02
CA LEU A 203 21.76 -3.69 -10.72
C LEU A 203 23.04 -3.24 -10.01
N LYS A 204 23.03 -2.03 -9.42
CA LYS A 204 24.18 -1.46 -8.73
C LYS A 204 24.04 -1.59 -7.21
N ILE A 205 22.81 -1.64 -6.70
CA ILE A 205 22.49 -1.87 -5.30
C ILE A 205 22.68 -3.36 -5.02
N TYR A 206 23.69 -3.68 -4.21
CA TYR A 206 24.06 -5.06 -3.89
C TYR A 206 22.90 -5.91 -3.35
N SER A 207 22.05 -5.36 -2.47
CA SER A 207 20.89 -6.10 -1.94
C SER A 207 19.87 -6.45 -3.03
N GLU A 208 19.60 -5.55 -3.97
CA GLU A 208 18.71 -5.82 -5.10
C GLU A 208 19.34 -6.81 -6.09
N TYR A 209 20.66 -6.72 -6.32
CA TYR A 209 21.42 -7.70 -7.11
C TYR A 209 21.28 -9.12 -6.58
N TYR A 210 21.56 -9.34 -5.28
CA TYR A 210 21.52 -10.69 -4.69
C TYR A 210 20.09 -11.24 -4.61
N ASP A 211 19.09 -10.41 -4.29
CA ASP A 211 17.69 -10.84 -4.31
C ASP A 211 17.25 -11.22 -5.73
N CYS A 212 17.62 -10.43 -6.73
CA CYS A 212 17.39 -10.76 -8.15
C CYS A 212 18.04 -12.09 -8.55
N PHE A 213 19.34 -12.22 -8.28
CA PHE A 213 20.13 -13.39 -8.64
C PHE A 213 19.54 -14.66 -8.02
N SER A 214 19.25 -14.63 -6.72
CA SER A 214 18.67 -15.79 -6.03
C SER A 214 17.31 -16.20 -6.61
N LYS A 215 16.40 -15.26 -6.87
CA LYS A 215 15.07 -15.58 -7.42
C LYS A 215 15.10 -16.07 -8.86
N VAL A 216 15.99 -15.53 -9.69
CA VAL A 216 16.10 -15.90 -11.11
C VAL A 216 16.88 -17.21 -11.28
N ASP A 217 17.97 -17.39 -10.53
CA ASP A 217 18.82 -18.57 -10.65
C ASP A 217 18.22 -19.81 -9.98
N LEU A 218 17.65 -19.65 -8.77
CA LEU A 218 17.00 -20.76 -8.07
C LEU A 218 15.77 -21.28 -8.82
N ARG A 219 15.05 -20.45 -9.58
CA ARG A 219 13.92 -20.92 -10.40
C ARG A 219 14.38 -21.81 -11.55
N LYS A 220 15.50 -21.50 -12.19
CA LYS A 220 16.11 -22.37 -13.23
C LYS A 220 16.54 -23.71 -12.66
N HIS A 221 17.02 -23.73 -11.42
CA HIS A 221 17.48 -24.95 -10.76
C HIS A 221 16.34 -25.72 -10.10
N ALA A 222 15.26 -25.06 -9.66
CA ALA A 222 14.07 -25.70 -9.11
C ALA A 222 13.34 -26.55 -10.16
N THR A 223 13.31 -26.10 -11.43
CA THR A 223 12.80 -26.93 -12.53
C THR A 223 13.64 -28.18 -12.78
N PHE A 224 14.93 -28.17 -12.45
CA PHE A 224 15.82 -29.32 -12.61
C PHE A 224 15.54 -30.44 -11.59
N ASN A 225 15.00 -30.10 -10.40
CA ASN A 225 14.64 -31.09 -9.40
C ASN A 225 13.35 -31.86 -9.72
N ALA A 226 12.47 -31.32 -10.59
CA ALA A 226 11.26 -32.03 -11.02
C ALA A 226 11.58 -33.20 -11.97
N GLU A 227 12.67 -33.13 -12.73
CA GLU A 227 13.13 -34.24 -13.59
C GLU A 227 13.83 -35.36 -12.80
N CYS A 228 14.07 -35.17 -11.49
CA CYS A 228 14.65 -36.20 -10.63
C CYS A 228 13.64 -37.21 -10.06
N GLU A 229 12.32 -37.01 -10.26
CA GLU A 229 11.29 -37.88 -9.66
C GLU A 229 11.36 -39.35 -10.14
N ASN A 230 12.09 -39.63 -11.22
CA ASN A 230 12.26 -40.99 -11.76
C ASN A 230 13.71 -41.50 -11.76
N LEU A 231 14.68 -40.75 -11.20
CA LEU A 231 16.06 -41.20 -11.10
C LEU A 231 16.24 -42.01 -9.82
N ASN A 232 16.81 -43.22 -9.93
CA ASN A 232 17.20 -43.97 -8.74
C ASN A 232 18.39 -43.29 -8.04
N LYS A 233 18.63 -43.67 -6.78
CA LYS A 233 19.66 -43.10 -5.91
C LYS A 233 21.09 -43.16 -6.49
N GLU A 234 21.38 -44.11 -7.39
CA GLU A 234 22.70 -44.23 -8.02
C GLU A 234 22.84 -43.31 -9.24
N ASP A 235 21.79 -43.17 -10.05
CA ASP A 235 21.80 -42.31 -11.22
C ASP A 235 21.95 -40.82 -10.83
N CYS A 236 21.29 -40.41 -9.74
CA CYS A 236 21.39 -39.05 -9.20
C CYS A 236 22.82 -38.69 -8.72
N LYS A 237 23.59 -39.68 -8.24
CA LYS A 237 24.99 -39.49 -7.81
C LYS A 237 25.95 -39.35 -8.99
N SER A 238 25.56 -39.82 -10.17
CA SER A 238 26.43 -39.88 -11.35
C SER A 238 26.38 -38.61 -12.22
N GLN A 239 25.30 -37.80 -12.12
CA GLN A 239 25.17 -36.56 -12.87
C GLN A 239 25.77 -35.37 -12.11
N ARG A 240 26.81 -34.74 -12.67
CA ARG A 240 27.38 -33.48 -12.17
C ARG A 240 26.36 -32.35 -12.32
N GLY A 241 25.61 -32.05 -11.26
CA GLY A 241 24.69 -30.91 -11.21
C GLY A 241 23.48 -31.11 -10.30
N CYS A 242 23.07 -32.35 -10.02
CA CYS A 242 22.03 -32.64 -9.04
C CYS A 242 22.65 -32.72 -7.64
N LYS A 243 22.44 -31.70 -6.80
CA LYS A 243 22.57 -31.88 -5.36
C LYS A 243 21.16 -31.88 -4.78
N PRO A 244 20.49 -33.04 -4.69
CA PRO A 244 19.22 -33.10 -3.98
C PRO A 244 19.46 -32.66 -2.54
N LEU A 245 18.66 -31.71 -2.04
CA LEU A 245 18.44 -31.59 -0.62
C LEU A 245 17.76 -32.89 -0.20
N ILE A 246 18.53 -33.81 0.39
CA ILE A 246 18.08 -35.16 0.70
C ILE A 246 17.05 -35.08 1.83
N ILE A 247 15.77 -35.16 1.46
CA ILE A 247 14.61 -35.19 2.39
C ILE A 247 14.73 -36.34 3.43
N ASN A 248 15.49 -37.40 3.14
CA ASN A 248 15.70 -38.50 4.09
C ASN A 248 16.72 -38.21 5.20
N GLU A 249 17.66 -37.27 5.01
CA GLU A 249 18.55 -36.80 6.08
C GLU A 249 17.84 -35.78 6.98
N LEU A 250 16.86 -35.07 6.41
CA LEU A 250 15.93 -34.21 7.15
C LEU A 250 15.13 -35.02 8.19
N LYS A 251 14.71 -36.25 7.87
CA LYS A 251 13.89 -37.08 8.76
C LYS A 251 14.67 -37.58 9.98
N GLN A 252 15.92 -38.00 9.78
CA GLN A 252 16.81 -38.39 10.90
C GLN A 252 17.24 -37.19 11.76
N ALA A 253 17.43 -36.01 11.16
CA ALA A 253 17.71 -34.78 11.91
C ALA A 253 16.47 -34.27 12.67
N VAL A 254 15.27 -34.35 12.09
CA VAL A 254 14.01 -33.95 12.73
C VAL A 254 13.66 -34.85 13.92
N GLU A 255 13.95 -36.15 13.83
CA GLU A 255 13.78 -37.10 14.95
C GLU A 255 14.83 -36.90 16.06
N ALA A 256 16.06 -36.50 15.72
CA ALA A 256 17.11 -36.22 16.70
C ALA A 256 16.94 -34.88 17.46
N TYR A 257 16.23 -33.91 16.86
CA TYR A 257 16.10 -32.54 17.40
C TYR A 257 14.65 -32.11 17.71
N GLY A 258 13.71 -33.05 17.83
CA GLY A 258 12.36 -32.75 18.33
C GLY A 258 11.54 -31.79 17.47
N GLY A 259 11.72 -31.81 16.15
CA GLY A 259 10.78 -31.14 15.23
C GLY A 259 11.10 -29.72 14.78
N CYS A 260 12.25 -29.12 15.12
CA CYS A 260 12.61 -27.78 14.63
C CYS A 260 14.12 -27.64 14.38
N ALA A 261 14.58 -27.90 13.16
CA ALA A 261 15.91 -27.51 12.71
C ALA A 261 15.78 -26.46 11.58
N ARG A 262 16.45 -25.32 11.72
CA ARG A 262 16.58 -24.33 10.64
C ARG A 262 17.68 -24.79 9.67
N ASP A 263 17.50 -24.56 8.36
CA ASP A 263 18.39 -25.04 7.28
C ASP A 263 19.89 -24.76 7.54
N GLU A 264 20.18 -23.65 8.21
CA GLU A 264 21.53 -23.15 8.53
C GLU A 264 22.23 -23.99 9.62
N GLU A 265 21.49 -24.44 10.63
CA GLU A 265 21.99 -25.22 11.76
C GLU A 265 22.27 -26.67 11.33
N LEU A 266 21.41 -27.17 10.43
CA LEU A 266 21.60 -28.45 9.74
C LEU A 266 22.85 -28.41 8.85
N PHE A 267 23.03 -27.35 8.06
CA PHE A 267 24.20 -27.20 7.19
C PHE A 267 25.53 -27.17 7.97
N CYS A 268 25.59 -26.40 9.06
CA CYS A 268 26.78 -26.33 9.91
C CYS A 268 27.12 -27.71 10.52
N THR A 269 26.09 -28.44 10.95
CA THR A 269 26.25 -29.79 11.51
C THR A 269 26.74 -30.80 10.48
N LEU A 270 26.15 -30.80 9.28
CA LEU A 270 26.53 -31.71 8.18
C LEU A 270 27.96 -31.48 7.70
N THR A 271 28.44 -30.24 7.79
CA THR A 271 29.83 -29.88 7.46
C THR A 271 30.80 -30.01 8.63
N GLN A 272 30.32 -30.51 9.78
CA GLN A 272 31.07 -30.66 11.03
C GLN A 272 31.73 -29.35 11.48
N GLY A 273 31.06 -28.22 11.24
CA GLY A 273 31.52 -26.90 11.64
C GLY A 273 31.14 -26.53 13.08
N SER A 274 31.74 -25.45 13.58
CA SER A 274 31.43 -24.84 14.87
C SER A 274 30.87 -23.43 14.68
N TRP A 275 29.81 -23.09 15.41
CA TRP A 275 29.32 -21.71 15.46
C TRP A 275 30.22 -20.88 16.36
N GLU A 276 30.74 -19.79 15.82
CA GLU A 276 31.60 -18.84 16.54
C GLU A 276 31.00 -17.43 16.48
N ASP A 277 31.17 -16.70 17.58
CA ASP A 277 30.78 -15.30 17.67
C ASP A 277 31.81 -14.47 16.89
N MET A 278 31.36 -13.65 15.94
CA MET A 278 32.26 -12.95 15.02
C MET A 278 32.51 -11.52 15.50
N PRO A 279 33.72 -11.17 15.96
CA PRO A 279 33.97 -9.88 16.59
C PRO A 279 33.91 -8.66 15.66
N ASN A 280 33.72 -8.82 14.35
CA ASN A 280 33.73 -7.73 13.36
C ASN A 280 32.74 -7.96 12.19
N ALA A 281 31.49 -8.35 12.46
CA ALA A 281 30.50 -8.49 11.39
C ALA A 281 30.14 -7.13 10.76
N ILE A 282 30.25 -7.03 9.43
CA ILE A 282 30.04 -5.80 8.62
C ILE A 282 28.61 -5.26 8.74
N MET A 283 27.66 -6.09 9.19
CA MET A 283 26.29 -5.70 9.49
C MET A 283 25.96 -6.00 10.94
N GLN A 284 25.39 -5.02 11.65
CA GLN A 284 25.03 -5.08 13.09
C GLN A 284 24.03 -6.20 13.45
N THR A 285 23.58 -7.01 12.48
CA THR A 285 22.60 -8.09 12.64
C THR A 285 23.19 -9.50 12.55
N ILE A 286 24.48 -9.66 12.22
CA ILE A 286 25.10 -10.98 12.08
C ILE A 286 25.99 -11.26 13.29
N GLU A 287 25.42 -11.89 14.31
CA GLU A 287 26.11 -12.15 15.59
C GLU A 287 26.97 -13.43 15.55
N LYS A 288 26.67 -14.40 14.66
CA LYS A 288 27.34 -15.71 14.61
C LYS A 288 27.61 -16.20 13.19
N GLY A 289 28.76 -16.84 12.98
CA GLY A 289 29.13 -17.55 11.76
C GLY A 289 29.49 -19.01 12.04
N CYS A 290 29.23 -19.92 11.11
CA CYS A 290 29.65 -21.31 11.19
C CYS A 290 31.01 -21.47 10.53
N ILE A 291 32.02 -21.95 11.26
CA ILE A 291 33.34 -22.27 10.73
C ILE A 291 33.38 -23.77 10.43
N CYS A 292 33.49 -24.13 9.16
CA CYS A 292 33.60 -25.54 8.77
C CYS A 292 35.03 -26.07 8.96
N LYS A 293 35.19 -27.41 8.93
CA LYS A 293 36.50 -28.09 9.07
C LYS A 293 37.59 -27.66 8.10
N ASN A 294 37.23 -26.99 7.01
CA ASN A 294 38.16 -26.43 6.03
C ASN A 294 38.47 -24.93 6.28
N ASN A 295 38.19 -24.42 7.48
CA ASN A 295 38.30 -23.01 7.88
C ASN A 295 37.42 -22.02 7.08
N LYS A 296 36.47 -22.50 6.28
CA LYS A 296 35.53 -21.61 5.60
C LYS A 296 34.44 -21.16 6.58
N VAL A 297 34.17 -19.86 6.60
CA VAL A 297 33.15 -19.24 7.45
C VAL A 297 31.86 -19.03 6.65
N TYR A 298 30.73 -19.44 7.23
CA TYR A 298 29.39 -19.32 6.65
C TYR A 298 28.53 -18.44 7.56
N TYR A 299 27.84 -17.47 6.98
CA TYR A 299 27.02 -16.53 7.75
C TYR A 299 25.55 -16.97 7.75
N ARG A 300 24.87 -16.65 8.85
CA ARG A 300 23.42 -16.79 8.96
C ARG A 300 22.73 -16.05 7.80
N GLY A 301 21.91 -16.75 7.02
CA GLY A 301 21.09 -16.19 5.93
C GLY A 301 21.63 -16.33 4.49
N TYR A 302 22.83 -16.86 4.25
CA TYR A 302 23.41 -16.88 2.89
C TYR A 302 24.12 -18.21 2.55
N GLY A 303 23.76 -18.81 1.41
CA GLY A 303 24.35 -20.04 0.87
C GLY A 303 25.78 -19.85 0.30
N CYS A 304 26.37 -20.96 -0.17
CA CYS A 304 27.74 -21.00 -0.70
C CYS A 304 27.98 -20.03 -1.88
N PHE A 305 29.06 -19.24 -1.83
CA PHE A 305 29.57 -18.51 -2.99
C PHE A 305 30.94 -19.05 -3.41
N ASP A 306 31.09 -19.39 -4.69
CA ASP A 306 32.38 -19.55 -5.32
C ASP A 306 32.91 -18.16 -5.68
N CYS A 307 33.95 -17.67 -4.98
CA CYS A 307 34.46 -16.31 -5.21
C CYS A 307 34.87 -16.06 -6.67
N ASP A 308 35.18 -17.10 -7.44
CA ASP A 308 35.56 -16.94 -8.85
C ASP A 308 34.39 -16.54 -9.77
N ILE A 309 33.14 -16.63 -9.30
CA ILE A 309 31.95 -16.20 -10.07
C ILE A 309 31.79 -14.68 -10.11
N PHE A 310 32.44 -13.93 -9.21
CA PHE A 310 32.32 -12.48 -9.18
C PHE A 310 33.13 -11.87 -10.31
N SER A 311 32.47 -11.25 -11.28
CA SER A 311 33.13 -10.55 -12.41
C SER A 311 33.90 -9.30 -11.95
N ASN A 312 33.48 -8.67 -10.84
CA ASN A 312 34.16 -7.52 -10.26
C ASN A 312 35.40 -7.96 -9.45
N GLU A 313 36.57 -7.47 -9.87
CA GLU A 313 37.87 -7.86 -9.31
C GLU A 313 38.05 -7.44 -7.85
N ASN A 314 37.51 -6.29 -7.43
CA ASN A 314 37.58 -5.84 -6.04
C ASN A 314 36.73 -6.74 -5.13
N VAL A 315 35.53 -7.14 -5.57
CA VAL A 315 34.64 -8.04 -4.81
C VAL A 315 35.22 -9.45 -4.75
N ARG A 316 35.76 -9.95 -5.87
CA ARG A 316 36.46 -11.24 -5.93
C ARG A 316 37.64 -11.26 -4.98
N LYS A 317 38.44 -10.19 -4.96
CA LYS A 317 39.58 -10.04 -4.07
C LYS A 317 39.15 -9.98 -2.60
N ASP A 318 38.18 -9.15 -2.25
CA ASP A 318 37.67 -9.05 -0.87
C ASP A 318 37.05 -10.38 -0.38
N CYS A 319 36.42 -11.14 -1.28
CA CYS A 319 35.89 -12.48 -1.00
C CYS A 319 37.02 -13.50 -0.75
N LYS A 320 38.10 -13.44 -1.54
CA LYS A 320 39.26 -14.34 -1.39
C LYS A 320 40.12 -14.00 -0.18
N ASP A 321 40.30 -12.71 0.13
CA ASP A 321 41.15 -12.25 1.23
C ASP A 321 40.54 -12.53 2.62
N LYS A 322 39.25 -12.88 2.68
CA LYS A 322 38.51 -13.18 3.93
C LYS A 322 38.18 -14.67 4.11
N LEU A 323 38.62 -15.54 3.19
CA LEU A 323 38.58 -17.01 3.28
C LEU A 323 39.88 -17.57 3.85
#